data_AF-A0A920FAA3-F1
#
_entry.id   AF-A0A920FAA3-F1
#
_cell.length_a   1.000
_cell.length_b   1.000
_cell.length_c   1.000
_cell.angle_alpha   90.00
_cell.angle_beta   90.00
_cell.angle_gamma   90.00
#
_symmetry.space_group_name_H-M   'P 1'
#
loop_
_entity.id
_entity.type
_entity.pdbx_description
1 polymer ?
#
loop_
_entity_poly.entity_id
_entity_poly.type
_entity_poly.pdbx_seq_one_letter_code
_entity_poly.pdbx_strand_id
1 'polypeptide(L)'
;MLHWILYSSDFRIAASVIGIDENQDHINTANENLAKLEIDNAGVILRDLVDGYSEQKPYSLIVINGAVEHLPEKLFDQLIDGGRLVAVIKEKNDKLGKAKIYNKLKNSISSRFLFDAGTPAILSFAKAQGFQF
;
A
#
# COMPACT_ATOMS: atom_id res chain seq x y z
N MET A 1 25.46 -18.58 -37.27
CA MET A 1 25.03 -18.86 -35.88
C MET A 1 25.04 -17.54 -35.14
N LEU A 2 23.90 -16.84 -35.10
CA LEU A 2 23.78 -15.53 -34.43
C LEU A 2 23.22 -15.77 -33.03
N HIS A 3 24.02 -15.49 -32.01
CA HIS A 3 23.62 -15.52 -30.61
C HIS A 3 23.18 -14.09 -30.26
N TRP A 4 21.88 -13.86 -30.06
CA TRP A 4 21.38 -12.60 -29.52
C TRP A 4 21.20 -12.78 -28.01
N ILE A 5 21.94 -12.02 -27.20
CA ILE A 5 21.65 -11.85 -25.77
C ILE A 5 20.78 -10.60 -25.68
N LEU A 6 19.47 -10.78 -25.45
CA LEU A 6 18.58 -9.67 -25.10
C LEU A 6 18.87 -9.28 -23.65
N TYR A 7 19.52 -8.14 -23.45
CA TYR A 7 19.58 -7.50 -22.14
C TYR A 7 18.30 -6.67 -21.98
N SER A 8 17.40 -7.09 -21.09
CA SER A 8 16.28 -6.25 -20.67
C SER A 8 16.82 -5.25 -19.64
N SER A 9 16.98 -3.98 -20.02
CA SER A 9 17.41 -2.88 -19.15
C SER A 9 16.34 -2.42 -18.15
N ASP A 10 15.12 -2.94 -18.24
CA ASP A 10 13.99 -2.51 -17.41
C ASP A 10 13.81 -3.41 -16.18
N PHE A 11 14.58 -3.15 -15.12
CA PHE A 11 14.25 -3.67 -13.78
C PHE A 11 13.10 -2.85 -13.17
N ARG A 12 11.90 -2.98 -13.73
CA ARG A 12 10.70 -2.37 -13.15
C ARG A 12 10.03 -3.35 -12.19
N ILE A 13 9.94 -2.97 -10.91
CA ILE A 13 9.31 -3.81 -9.87
C ILE A 13 7.77 -3.82 -10.02
N ALA A 14 7.21 -2.82 -10.72
CA ALA A 14 5.79 -2.73 -11.03
C ALA A 14 5.56 -2.08 -12.41
N ALA A 15 4.45 -2.43 -13.06
CA ALA A 15 4.05 -1.82 -14.33
C ALA A 15 3.56 -0.38 -14.14
N SER A 16 2.73 -0.13 -13.13
CA SER A 16 2.24 1.20 -12.75
C SER A 16 1.99 1.30 -11.25
N VAL A 17 2.12 2.50 -10.68
CA VAL A 17 1.95 2.77 -9.25
C VAL A 17 1.05 3.99 -9.06
N ILE A 18 0.10 3.89 -8.13
CA ILE A 18 -0.70 5.04 -7.69
C ILE A 18 -0.50 5.21 -6.19
N GLY A 19 0.05 6.35 -5.81
CA GLY A 19 0.11 6.79 -4.42
C GLY A 19 -1.16 7.52 -4.03
N ILE A 20 -1.56 7.38 -2.78
CA ILE A 20 -2.61 8.18 -2.16
C ILE A 20 -2.03 8.85 -0.90
N ASP A 21 -2.39 10.11 -0.69
CA ASP A 21 -2.06 10.87 0.51
C ASP A 21 -3.24 11.79 0.83
N GLU A 22 -3.36 12.22 2.09
CA GLU A 22 -4.40 13.13 2.58
C GLU A 22 -3.93 14.60 2.58
N ASN A 23 -2.65 14.85 2.31
CA ASN A 23 -2.06 16.19 2.29
C ASN A 23 -1.73 16.64 0.85
N GLN A 24 -2.35 17.74 0.43
CA GLN A 24 -2.16 18.31 -0.91
C GLN A 24 -0.71 18.73 -1.19
N ASP A 25 0.03 19.22 -0.19
CA ASP A 25 1.43 19.64 -0.37
C ASP A 25 2.34 18.44 -0.62
N HIS A 26 2.08 17.30 0.04
CA HIS A 26 2.81 16.06 -0.23
C HIS A 26 2.57 15.58 -1.66
N ILE A 27 1.33 15.68 -2.14
CA ILE A 27 0.95 15.26 -3.50
C ILE A 27 1.63 16.11 -4.55
N ASN A 28 1.60 17.43 -4.37
CA ASN A 28 2.27 18.37 -5.27
C ASN A 28 3.76 18.06 -5.34
N THR A 29 4.40 17.95 -4.17
CA THR A 29 5.83 17.63 -4.07
C THR A 29 6.17 16.29 -4.72
N ALA A 30 5.37 15.25 -4.47
CA ALA A 30 5.60 13.92 -5.03
C ALA A 30 5.48 13.93 -6.56
N ASN A 31 4.41 14.50 -7.11
CA ASN A 31 4.20 14.55 -8.56
C ASN A 31 5.23 15.43 -9.27
N GLU A 32 5.66 16.55 -8.66
CA GLU A 32 6.78 17.35 -9.18
C GLU A 32 8.08 16.53 -9.24
N ASN A 33 8.37 15.76 -8.20
CA ASN A 33 9.57 14.92 -8.15
C ASN A 33 9.50 13.79 -9.19
N LEU A 34 8.34 13.16 -9.36
CA LEU A 34 8.13 12.16 -10.41
C LEU A 34 8.38 12.75 -11.81
N ALA A 35 7.85 13.95 -12.07
CA ALA A 35 8.07 14.65 -13.33
C ALA A 35 9.54 15.02 -13.56
N LYS A 36 10.23 15.56 -12.54
CA LYS A 36 11.68 15.90 -12.61
C LYS A 36 12.56 14.68 -12.89
N LEU A 37 12.14 13.49 -12.45
CA LEU A 37 12.85 12.23 -12.66
C LEU A 37 12.38 11.48 -13.92
N GLU A 38 11.49 12.08 -14.72
CA GLU A 38 10.93 11.48 -15.93
C GLU A 38 10.25 10.11 -15.67
N ILE A 39 9.63 9.96 -14.48
CA ILE A 39 8.88 8.76 -14.10
C ILE A 39 7.44 8.92 -14.59
N ASP A 40 7.07 8.14 -15.59
CA ASP A 40 5.77 8.20 -16.27
C ASP A 40 4.76 7.16 -15.81
N ASN A 41 5.22 6.14 -15.09
CA ASN A 41 4.38 5.02 -14.66
C ASN A 41 3.88 5.15 -13.21
N ALA A 42 4.11 6.30 -12.57
CA ALA A 42 3.66 6.58 -11.21
C ALA A 42 2.95 7.93 -11.11
N GLY A 43 1.99 8.04 -10.21
CA GLY A 43 1.33 9.30 -9.85
C GLY A 43 0.76 9.24 -8.45
N VAL A 44 0.55 10.40 -7.82
CA VAL A 44 -0.02 10.51 -6.47
C VAL A 44 -1.26 11.38 -6.50
N ILE A 45 -2.32 10.99 -5.78
CA ILE A 45 -3.61 11.68 -5.75
C ILE A 45 -4.11 11.94 -4.32
N LEU A 46 -4.97 12.96 -4.16
CA LEU A 46 -5.59 13.32 -2.89
C LEU A 46 -6.80 12.42 -2.62
N ARG A 47 -6.70 11.59 -1.58
CA ARG A 47 -7.74 10.66 -1.15
C ARG A 47 -7.65 10.36 0.33
N ASP A 48 -8.78 9.97 0.92
CA ASP A 48 -8.81 9.34 2.23
C ASP A 48 -8.11 7.97 2.14
N LEU A 49 -7.14 7.74 3.02
CA LEU A 49 -6.33 6.53 2.99
C LEU A 49 -7.16 5.26 3.25
N VAL A 50 -8.21 5.35 4.08
CA VAL A 50 -9.03 4.18 4.38
C VAL A 50 -9.87 3.75 3.20
N ASP A 51 -10.24 4.68 2.31
CA ASP A 51 -11.00 4.40 1.09
C ASP A 51 -10.17 3.70 0.01
N GLY A 52 -8.84 3.81 0.05
CA GLY A 52 -7.98 3.34 -1.03
C GLY A 52 -8.27 4.10 -2.32
N TYR A 53 -8.23 3.42 -3.47
CA TYR A 53 -8.61 4.00 -4.76
C TYR A 53 -9.36 3.00 -5.62
N SER A 54 -10.66 2.87 -5.36
CA SER A 54 -11.49 1.82 -5.96
C SER A 54 -11.66 1.93 -7.48
N GLU A 55 -11.48 3.14 -8.04
CA GLU A 55 -11.73 3.46 -9.44
C GLU A 55 -10.74 2.78 -10.39
N GLN A 56 -9.56 2.38 -9.90
CA GLN A 56 -8.55 1.68 -10.69
C GLN A 56 -8.25 0.26 -10.18
N LYS A 57 -9.16 -0.31 -9.39
CA LYS A 57 -9.10 -1.73 -9.05
C LYS A 57 -9.22 -2.58 -10.35
N PRO A 58 -8.63 -3.79 -10.39
CA PRO A 58 -7.99 -4.48 -9.28
C PRO A 58 -6.47 -4.22 -9.16
N TYR A 59 -5.96 -4.25 -7.94
CA TYR A 59 -4.52 -4.14 -7.63
C TYR A 59 -3.89 -5.51 -7.36
N SER A 60 -2.68 -5.73 -7.89
CA SER A 60 -1.86 -6.90 -7.55
C SER A 60 -1.15 -6.77 -6.20
N LEU A 61 -0.90 -5.53 -5.77
CA LEU A 61 -0.25 -5.21 -4.50
C LEU A 61 -0.77 -3.87 -3.97
N ILE A 62 -1.11 -3.83 -2.69
CA ILE A 62 -1.33 -2.61 -1.92
C ILE A 62 -0.26 -2.55 -0.81
N VAL A 63 0.38 -1.40 -0.64
CA VAL A 63 1.35 -1.17 0.43
C VAL A 63 0.92 0.05 1.24
N ILE A 64 0.79 -0.11 2.55
CA ILE A 64 0.53 1.00 3.46
C ILE A 64 1.83 1.39 4.13
N ASN A 65 2.31 2.59 3.82
CA ASN A 65 3.59 3.11 4.30
C ASN A 65 3.46 3.80 5.66
N GLY A 66 3.16 3.01 6.69
CA GLY A 66 3.02 3.46 8.07
C GLY A 66 2.34 2.41 8.93
N ALA A 67 2.27 2.69 10.24
CA ALA A 67 1.63 1.80 11.19
C ALA A 67 0.12 2.07 11.25
N VAL A 68 -0.68 1.02 11.15
CA VAL A 68 -2.15 1.06 11.21
C VAL A 68 -2.66 0.21 12.37
N GLU A 69 -3.75 0.62 13.01
CA GLU A 69 -4.38 -0.18 14.06
C GLU A 69 -5.37 -1.20 13.48
N HIS A 70 -6.02 -0.86 12.37
CA HIS A 70 -6.99 -1.70 11.67
C HIS A 70 -6.90 -1.51 10.15
N LEU A 71 -7.23 -2.57 9.39
CA LEU A 71 -7.31 -2.57 7.94
C LEU A 71 -8.77 -2.74 7.51
N PRO A 72 -9.39 -1.74 6.87
CA PRO A 72 -10.76 -1.85 6.35
C PRO A 72 -10.89 -2.95 5.29
N GLU A 73 -12.00 -3.69 5.31
CA GLU A 73 -12.29 -4.76 4.33
C GLU A 73 -12.26 -4.25 2.87
N LYS A 74 -12.74 -3.02 2.65
CA LYS A 74 -12.74 -2.36 1.34
C LYS A 74 -11.37 -2.26 0.67
N LEU A 75 -10.26 -2.27 1.41
CA LEU A 75 -8.93 -2.31 0.83
C LEU A 75 -8.62 -3.67 0.21
N PHE A 76 -9.09 -4.76 0.85
CA PHE A 76 -8.93 -6.11 0.30
C PHE A 76 -9.86 -6.34 -0.90
N ASP A 77 -11.02 -5.69 -0.96
CA ASP A 77 -11.92 -5.75 -2.11
C ASP A 77 -11.32 -5.15 -3.38
N GLN A 78 -10.33 -4.26 -3.22
CA GLN A 78 -9.60 -3.66 -4.34
C GLN A 78 -8.47 -4.55 -4.87
N LEU A 79 -8.10 -5.64 -4.17
CA LEU A 79 -7.11 -6.59 -4.65
C LEU A 79 -7.68 -7.57 -5.69
N ILE A 80 -6.85 -7.93 -6.67
CA ILE A 80 -7.08 -9.11 -7.52
C ILE A 80 -7.06 -10.41 -6.70
N ASP A 81 -7.64 -11.49 -7.22
CA ASP A 81 -7.37 -12.84 -6.71
C ASP A 81 -5.87 -13.18 -6.84
N GLY A 82 -5.25 -13.66 -5.75
CA GLY A 82 -3.80 -13.81 -5.64
C GLY A 82 -3.05 -12.50 -5.33
N GLY A 83 -3.77 -11.38 -5.18
CA GLY A 83 -3.20 -10.09 -4.80
C GLY A 83 -2.74 -10.04 -3.35
N ARG A 84 -1.92 -9.04 -3.02
CA ARG A 84 -1.27 -8.90 -1.72
C ARG A 84 -1.50 -7.54 -1.10
N LEU A 85 -1.63 -7.47 0.22
CA LEU A 85 -1.56 -6.23 0.99
C LEU A 85 -0.42 -6.33 2.00
N VAL A 86 0.41 -5.29 2.08
CA VAL A 86 1.49 -5.18 3.06
C VAL A 86 1.24 -3.97 3.95
N ALA A 87 1.25 -4.18 5.26
CA ALA A 87 1.06 -3.13 6.24
C ALA A 87 1.82 -3.43 7.53
N VAL A 88 2.13 -2.39 8.29
CA VAL A 88 2.61 -2.52 9.67
C VAL A 88 1.43 -2.41 10.61
N ILE A 89 1.08 -3.49 11.31
CA ILE A 89 -0.01 -3.47 12.29
C ILE A 89 0.56 -3.11 13.66
N LYS A 90 0.08 -2.04 14.28
CA LYS A 90 0.51 -1.64 15.62
C LYS A 90 -0.71 -1.42 16.50
N GLU A 91 -0.88 -2.24 17.54
CA GLU A 91 -1.92 -1.99 18.53
C GLU A 91 -1.48 -0.88 19.51
N LYS A 92 -2.45 -0.22 20.17
CA LYS A 92 -2.21 0.93 21.04
C LYS A 92 -1.15 0.70 22.13
N ASN A 93 -1.05 -0.53 22.64
CA ASN A 93 -0.13 -0.91 23.71
C ASN A 93 1.20 -1.51 23.20
N ASP A 94 1.34 -1.69 21.88
CA ASP A 94 2.54 -2.27 21.31
C ASP A 94 3.67 -1.22 21.22
N LYS A 95 4.88 -1.63 21.62
CA LYS A 95 6.07 -0.79 21.48
C LYS A 95 6.48 -0.61 20.01
N LEU A 96 6.43 -1.69 19.24
CA LEU A 96 6.74 -1.75 17.82
C LEU A 96 5.54 -2.29 17.04
N GLY A 97 5.38 -1.85 15.80
CA GLY A 97 4.42 -2.46 14.88
C GLY A 97 4.95 -3.77 14.31
N LYS A 98 4.06 -4.60 13.78
CA LYS A 98 4.37 -5.88 13.15
C LYS A 98 4.10 -5.78 11.66
N ALA A 99 5.15 -5.81 10.85
CA ALA A 99 5.02 -5.88 9.40
C ALA A 99 4.37 -7.23 9.04
N LYS A 100 3.25 -7.16 8.32
CA LYS A 100 2.49 -8.32 7.86
C LYS A 100 2.26 -8.23 6.36
N ILE A 101 2.27 -9.40 5.74
CA ILE A 101 1.75 -9.60 4.39
C ILE A 101 0.43 -10.36 4.48
N TYR A 102 -0.56 -9.86 3.75
CA TYR A 102 -1.88 -10.46 3.60
C TYR A 102 -2.01 -10.95 2.15
N ASN A 103 -2.42 -12.20 1.94
CA ASN A 103 -2.68 -12.74 0.60
C ASN A 103 -4.18 -12.97 0.43
N LYS A 104 -4.76 -12.41 -0.63
CA LYS A 104 -6.15 -12.64 -1.01
C LYS A 104 -6.25 -13.87 -1.92
N LEU A 105 -7.10 -14.82 -1.55
CA LEU A 105 -7.48 -15.97 -2.36
C LEU A 105 -9.00 -16.08 -2.38
N LYS A 106 -9.61 -15.66 -3.49
CA LYS A 106 -11.05 -15.56 -3.71
C LYS A 106 -11.73 -14.81 -2.56
N ASN A 107 -12.43 -15.54 -1.70
CA ASN A 107 -13.20 -15.01 -0.57
C ASN A 107 -12.46 -15.15 0.77
N SER A 108 -11.17 -15.50 0.73
CA SER A 108 -10.35 -15.71 1.93
C SER A 108 -9.13 -14.80 1.93
N ILE A 109 -8.73 -14.37 3.13
CA ILE A 109 -7.52 -13.59 3.36
C ILE A 109 -6.68 -14.36 4.37
N SER A 110 -5.45 -14.68 3.99
CA SER A 110 -4.44 -15.23 4.89
C SER A 110 -3.44 -14.14 5.25
N SER A 111 -2.79 -14.24 6.40
CA SER A 111 -1.74 -13.29 6.79
C SER A 111 -0.51 -14.00 7.34
N ARG A 112 0.66 -13.38 7.15
CA ARG A 112 1.94 -13.84 7.67
C ARG A 112 2.73 -12.69 8.25
N PHE A 113 3.28 -12.89 9.44
CA PHE A 113 4.24 -11.99 10.06
C PHE A 113 5.57 -12.01 9.31
N LEU A 114 6.18 -10.84 9.14
CA LEU A 114 7.48 -10.69 8.50
C LEU A 114 8.56 -10.34 9.52
N PHE A 115 8.39 -9.19 10.20
CA PHE A 115 9.35 -8.64 11.17
C PHE A 115 8.68 -7.51 11.97
N ASP A 116 9.33 -7.07 13.05
CA ASP A 116 8.92 -5.89 13.82
C ASP A 116 9.43 -4.60 13.15
N ALA A 117 8.59 -3.58 13.08
CA ALA A 117 8.87 -2.32 12.40
C ALA A 117 8.48 -1.11 13.26
N GLY A 118 9.38 -0.13 13.35
CA GLY A 118 9.15 1.16 14.00
C GLY A 118 8.79 2.23 12.98
N THR A 119 7.52 2.32 12.60
CA THR A 119 7.01 3.36 11.69
C THR A 119 6.02 4.29 12.39
N PRO A 120 5.87 5.55 11.96
CA PRO A 120 4.82 6.44 12.47
C PRO A 120 3.42 5.84 12.32
N ALA A 121 2.53 6.12 13.27
CA ALA A 121 1.13 5.71 13.19
C ALA A 121 0.36 6.62 12.24
N ILE A 122 -0.51 6.01 11.41
CA ILE A 122 -1.43 6.73 10.53
C ILE A 122 -2.77 6.80 11.25
N LEU A 123 -3.15 8.00 11.70
CA LEU A 123 -4.33 8.22 12.54
C LEU A 123 -5.65 7.88 11.84
N SER A 124 -5.71 8.01 10.51
CA SER A 124 -6.89 7.66 9.70
C SER A 124 -7.26 6.18 9.82
N PHE A 125 -6.31 5.32 10.20
CA PHE A 125 -6.53 3.89 10.45
C PHE A 125 -6.71 3.53 11.93
N ALA A 126 -6.97 4.50 12.81
CA ALA A 126 -7.26 4.23 14.22
C ALA A 126 -8.55 3.41 14.37
N LYS A 127 -8.59 2.48 15.34
CA LYS A 127 -9.83 1.78 15.67
C LYS A 127 -10.84 2.77 16.26
N ALA A 128 -12.11 2.66 15.87
CA ALA A 128 -13.18 3.37 16.55
C ALA A 128 -13.19 2.97 18.03
N GLN A 129 -13.21 3.96 18.93
CA GLN A 129 -13.41 3.69 20.36
C GLN A 129 -14.84 3.15 20.53
N GLY A 130 -14.98 1.85 20.79
CA GLY A 130 -16.26 1.28 21.14
C GLY A 130 -16.75 1.89 22.45
N PHE A 131 -17.96 2.43 22.47
CA PHE A 131 -18.64 2.80 23.71
C PHE A 131 -19.05 1.50 24.41
N GLN A 132 -18.46 1.20 25.58
CA GLN A 132 -19.02 0.21 26.50
C GLN A 132 -20.09 0.91 27.34
N PHE A 133 -21.32 0.40 27.27
CA PHE A 133 -22.43 0.75 28.14
C PHE A 133 -22.54 -0.27 29.28
#